data_AF-A0A1J3CW25-F1
#
_entry.id   AF-A0A1J3CW25-F1
#
_cell.length_a   1.000
_cell.length_b   1.000
_cell.length_c   1.000
_cell.angle_alpha   90.00
_cell.angle_beta   90.00
_cell.angle_gamma   90.00
#
_symmetry.space_group_name_H-M   'P 1'
#
loop_
_entity.id
_entity.type
_entity.pdbx_description
1 polymer ?
#
loop_
_entity_poly.entity_id
_entity_poly.type
_entity_poly.pdbx_seq_one_letter_code
_entity_poly.pdbx_strand_id
1 'polypeptide(L)'
;GGLTSELVYPYQASDETCDKNKENAPVVSIDGHEDVPANSEDGLMKAVAHQPVSVAIDAGGSDFQFYSEGVFTGQCGTELNH
;
A
#
# COMPACT_ATOMS: atom_id res chain seq x y z
N GLY A 1 10.11 17.44 -4.46
CA GLY A 1 9.15 16.85 -5.42
C GLY A 1 7.90 16.43 -4.67
N GLY A 2 6.86 16.01 -5.38
CA GLY A 2 5.58 15.62 -4.80
C GLY A 2 4.81 14.69 -5.74
N LEU A 3 3.62 14.25 -5.34
CA LEU A 3 2.74 13.42 -6.16
C LEU A 3 1.66 14.28 -6.82
N THR A 4 1.33 13.96 -8.07
CA THR A 4 0.17 14.54 -8.75
C THR A 4 -1.07 13.68 -8.53
N SER A 5 -2.22 14.15 -8.99
CA SER A 5 -3.49 13.42 -8.87
C SER A 5 -3.67 12.39 -9.99
N GLU A 6 -4.49 11.36 -9.74
CA GLU A 6 -4.93 10.37 -10.74
C GLU A 6 -5.54 11.01 -11.99
N LEU A 7 -6.23 12.15 -11.84
CA LEU A 7 -6.80 12.90 -12.98
C LEU A 7 -5.73 13.45 -13.93
N VAL A 8 -4.55 13.80 -13.40
CA VAL A 8 -3.42 14.34 -14.17
C VAL A 8 -2.54 13.22 -14.71
N TYR A 9 -2.33 12.16 -13.93
CA TYR A 9 -1.53 10.99 -14.28
C TYR A 9 -2.34 9.70 -14.07
N PRO A 10 -3.20 9.32 -15.03
CA PRO A 10 -4.09 8.18 -14.86
C PRO A 10 -3.38 6.84 -15.00
N TYR A 11 -3.84 5.85 -14.24
CA TYR A 11 -3.37 4.48 -14.24
C TYR A 11 -3.54 3.81 -15.62
N GLN A 12 -2.49 3.12 -16.08
CA GLN A 12 -2.46 2.46 -17.39
C GLN A 12 -2.42 0.92 -17.31
N ALA A 13 -2.27 0.35 -16.11
CA ALA A 13 -2.05 -1.09 -15.92
C ALA A 13 -0.83 -1.67 -16.68
N SER A 14 0.11 -0.80 -17.05
CA SER A 14 1.41 -1.14 -17.66
C SER A 14 2.46 -0.12 -17.20
N ASP A 15 3.72 -0.57 -17.13
CA ASP A 15 4.84 0.33 -16.93
C ASP A 15 5.11 1.10 -18.22
N GLU A 16 4.88 2.42 -18.16
CA GLU A 16 5.15 3.34 -19.26
C GLU A 16 6.39 4.18 -18.96
N THR A 17 6.85 4.91 -19.98
CA THR A 17 7.90 5.92 -19.75
C THR A 17 7.35 7.07 -18.90
N CYS A 18 8.13 7.53 -17.91
CA CYS A 18 7.77 8.67 -17.07
C CYS A 18 7.49 9.94 -17.91
N ASP A 19 6.26 10.44 -17.83
CA ASP A 19 5.84 11.69 -18.47
C ASP A 19 6.16 12.88 -17.56
N LYS A 20 7.31 13.50 -17.80
CA LYS A 20 7.79 14.67 -17.03
C LYS A 20 6.82 15.86 -17.08
N ASN A 21 6.00 16.00 -18.12
CA ASN A 21 5.05 17.11 -18.18
C ASN A 21 3.92 16.91 -17.16
N LYS A 22 3.45 15.67 -17.00
CA LYS A 22 2.44 15.30 -16.00
C LYS A 22 3.03 15.28 -14.58
N GLU A 23 4.29 14.88 -14.45
CA GLU A 23 5.03 14.89 -13.17
C GLU A 23 5.19 16.30 -12.59
N ASN A 24 5.42 17.31 -13.44
CA ASN A 24 5.66 18.71 -13.05
C ASN A 24 4.43 19.46 -12.50
N ALA A 25 3.36 18.75 -12.12
CA ALA A 25 2.16 19.31 -11.51
C ALA A 25 1.84 18.62 -10.15
N PRO A 26 2.74 18.68 -9.14
CA PRO A 26 2.48 18.06 -7.85
C PRO A 26 1.33 18.78 -7.12
N VAL A 27 0.43 17.99 -6.54
CA VAL A 27 -0.69 18.50 -5.72
C VAL A 27 -0.44 18.27 -4.23
N VAL A 28 0.47 17.35 -3.89
CA VAL A 28 0.82 17.02 -2.51
C VAL A 28 2.29 16.68 -2.36
N SER A 29 2.85 16.96 -1.20
CA SER A 29 4.17 16.52 -0.75
C SER A 29 4.09 16.10 0.72
N ILE A 30 4.99 15.21 1.14
CA ILE A 30 5.12 14.78 2.54
C ILE A 30 6.44 15.28 3.10
N ASP A 31 6.48 15.51 4.41
CA ASP A 31 7.70 15.93 5.10
C ASP A 31 8.66 14.75 5.36
N GLY A 32 8.15 13.51 5.36
CA GLY A 32 8.94 12.30 5.56
C GLY A 32 8.11 11.02 5.60
N HIS A 33 8.80 9.90 5.85
CA HIS A 33 8.22 8.58 6.09
C HIS A 33 9.02 7.87 7.20
N GLU A 34 8.42 6.86 7.81
CA GLU A 34 9.06 6.01 8.80
C GLU A 34 8.53 4.58 8.74
N ASP A 35 9.35 3.64 9.18
CA ASP A 35 8.98 2.23 9.26
C ASP A 35 8.49 1.90 10.69
N VAL A 36 7.38 1.18 10.76
CA VAL A 36 6.94 0.54 12.00
C VAL A 36 7.91 -0.58 12.35
N PRO A 37 8.25 -0.81 13.64
CA PRO A 37 9.06 -1.94 14.05
C PRO A 37 8.50 -3.27 13.53
N ALA A 38 9.31 -3.99 12.74
CA ALA A 38 8.92 -5.25 12.15
C ALA A 38 8.56 -6.29 13.23
N ASN A 39 7.59 -7.16 12.92
CA ASN A 39 7.10 -8.22 13.81
C ASN A 39 6.55 -7.71 15.16
N SER A 40 5.99 -6.48 15.19
CA SER A 40 5.36 -5.91 16.38
C SER A 40 3.92 -5.48 16.10
N GLU A 41 2.95 -6.34 16.45
CA GLU A 41 1.53 -6.03 16.33
C GLU A 41 1.14 -4.81 17.18
N ASP A 42 1.73 -4.67 18.38
CA ASP A 42 1.53 -3.48 19.23
C ASP A 42 2.04 -2.19 18.56
N GLY A 43 3.18 -2.26 17.86
CA GLY A 43 3.72 -1.15 17.09
C GLY A 43 2.79 -0.75 15.94
N LEU A 44 2.33 -1.74 15.19
CA LEU A 44 1.39 -1.53 14.09
C LEU A 44 0.05 -0.98 14.57
N MET A 45 -0.52 -1.53 15.65
CA MET A 45 -1.76 -1.06 16.25
C MET A 45 -1.66 0.41 16.66
N LYS A 46 -0.53 0.82 17.27
CA LYS A 46 -0.29 2.23 17.62
C LYS A 46 -0.19 3.11 16.38
N ALA A 47 0.50 2.70 15.33
CA ALA A 47 0.63 3.48 14.10
C ALA A 47 -0.73 3.66 13.39
N VAL A 48 -1.48 2.56 13.23
CA VAL A 48 -2.80 2.54 12.58
C VAL A 48 -3.82 3.41 13.33
N ALA A 49 -3.70 3.54 14.65
CA ALA A 49 -4.55 4.43 15.43
C ALA A 49 -4.38 5.92 15.08
N HIS A 50 -3.28 6.31 14.45
CA HIS A 50 -3.00 7.70 14.07
C HIS A 50 -3.21 7.97 12.58
N GLN A 51 -2.89 7.02 11.71
CA GLN A 51 -3.01 7.17 10.25
C GLN A 51 -3.03 5.80 9.54
N PRO A 52 -3.51 5.71 8.28
CA PRO A 52 -3.29 4.52 7.46
C PRO A 52 -1.82 4.16 7.33
N VAL A 53 -1.51 2.85 7.31
CA VAL A 53 -0.15 2.32 7.22
C VAL A 53 -0.06 1.37 6.01
N SER A 54 0.99 1.52 5.21
CA SER A 54 1.30 0.57 4.14
C SER A 54 1.89 -0.70 4.74
N VAL A 55 1.33 -1.87 4.41
CA VAL A 55 1.78 -3.19 4.88
C VAL A 55 1.81 -4.16 3.71
N ALA A 56 2.63 -5.20 3.80
CA ALA A 56 2.64 -6.31 2.85
C ALA A 56 2.07 -7.58 3.51
N ILE A 57 1.38 -8.40 2.73
CA ILE A 57 0.75 -9.65 3.15
C ILE A 57 1.08 -10.79 2.18
N ASP A 58 0.83 -12.03 2.59
CA ASP A 58 0.76 -13.16 1.66
C ASP A 58 -0.69 -13.33 1.20
N ALA A 59 -0.95 -12.95 -0.06
CA ALA A 59 -2.26 -13.03 -0.69
C ALA A 59 -2.36 -14.18 -1.71
N GLY A 60 -1.40 -15.13 -1.73
CA GLY A 60 -1.32 -16.19 -2.74
C GLY A 60 -2.27 -17.38 -2.50
N GLY A 61 -2.86 -17.49 -1.31
CA GLY A 61 -3.72 -18.62 -0.92
C GLY A 61 -5.12 -18.58 -1.52
N SER A 62 -5.68 -19.75 -1.87
CA SER A 62 -7.05 -19.87 -2.41
C SER A 62 -8.11 -19.39 -1.42
N ASP A 63 -7.88 -19.57 -0.12
CA ASP A 63 -8.78 -19.10 0.93
C ASP A 63 -8.93 -17.57 0.88
N PHE A 64 -7.84 -16.85 0.60
CA PHE A 64 -7.83 -15.40 0.50
C PHE A 64 -8.43 -14.92 -0.84
N GLN A 65 -8.11 -15.62 -1.95
CA GLN A 65 -8.64 -15.30 -3.28
C GLN A 65 -10.17 -15.25 -3.33
N PHE A 66 -10.85 -16.12 -2.60
CA PHE A 66 -12.31 -16.23 -2.58
C PHE A 66 -12.94 -15.71 -1.26
N TYR A 67 -12.16 -15.03 -0.43
CA TYR A 67 -12.66 -14.42 0.78
C TYR A 67 -13.76 -13.38 0.47
N SER A 68 -14.81 -13.35 1.29
CA SER A 68 -16.01 -12.54 1.05
C SER A 68 -16.37 -11.67 2.25
N GLU A 69 -16.43 -12.26 3.45
CA GLU A 69 -16.91 -11.59 4.66
C GLU A 69 -16.39 -12.26 5.94
N GLY A 70 -16.53 -11.55 7.07
CA GLY A 70 -16.13 -12.03 8.39
C GLY A 70 -14.78 -11.49 8.84
N VAL A 71 -14.04 -12.32 9.60
CA VAL A 71 -12.64 -12.10 9.94
C VAL A 71 -11.87 -13.25 9.32
N PHE A 72 -10.87 -12.96 8.49
CA PHE A 72 -10.07 -13.98 7.86
C PHE A 72 -9.20 -14.71 8.90
N THR A 73 -9.48 -15.98 9.14
CA THR A 73 -8.68 -16.88 10.00
C THR A 73 -8.22 -18.13 9.22
N GLY A 74 -8.18 -18.03 7.90
CA GLY A 74 -7.72 -19.09 7.00
C GLY A 74 -6.21 -19.29 7.08
N GLN A 75 -5.71 -20.30 6.36
CA GLN A 75 -4.26 -20.52 6.30
C GLN A 75 -3.60 -19.47 5.40
N CYS A 76 -2.47 -18.93 5.87
CA CYS A 76 -1.59 -18.04 5.11
C CYS A 76 -0.13 -18.32 5.46
N GLY A 77 0.79 -18.00 4.54
CA GLY A 77 2.22 -18.05 4.79
C GLY A 77 2.75 -16.71 5.31
N THR A 78 4.07 -16.58 5.28
CA THR A 78 4.79 -15.33 5.58
C THR A 78 5.66 -14.89 4.40
N GLU A 79 5.41 -15.44 3.20
CA GLU A 79 6.07 -15.05 1.95
C GLU A 79 5.27 -13.89 1.33
N LEU A 80 5.61 -12.67 1.76
CA LEU A 80 4.86 -11.46 1.41
C LEU A 80 4.94 -11.17 -0.09
N ASN A 81 3.81 -11.00 -0.75
CA ASN A 81 3.70 -10.89 -2.20
C ASN A 81 2.68 -9.84 -2.70
N HIS A 82 1.98 -9.17 -1.79
CA HIS A 82 1.02 -8.11 -2.07
C HIS A 82 1.16 -7.00 -1.02
#